data_AF-A0A1I3V1D0-F1
#
_entry.id   AF-A0A1I3V1D0-F1
#
_cell.length_a   1.000
_cell.length_b   1.000
_cell.length_c   1.000
_cell.angle_alpha   90.00
_cell.angle_beta   90.00
_cell.angle_gamma   90.00
#
_symmetry.space_group_name_H-M   'P 1'
#
loop_
_entity.id
_entity.type
_entity.pdbx_description
1 polymer ?
#
loop_
_entity_poly.entity_id
_entity_poly.type
_entity_poly.pdbx_seq_one_letter_code
_entity_poly.pdbx_strand_id
1 'polypeptide(L)'
;MNSPGNAGTADITRKAEVAKAQLRQLSATLSSADGAATVTVNASGALQKLAFGPKARELPLDRLAAAVVATAQRAQAQAARQITAIMAPVIGTDSDAMRFLEEQFPAPELPEEQPAAPQERRFVVNEEQAAPPPPPRPPAPPRPPRPPVDGGDEEFGSFMRRDW
;
A
#
# COMPACT_ATOMS: atom_id res chain seq x y z
N MET A 1 -57.74 -22.79 -18.89
CA MET A 1 -57.03 -22.54 -17.62
C MET A 1 -55.53 -22.47 -17.91
N ASN A 2 -54.92 -21.29 -17.87
CA ASN A 2 -53.46 -21.17 -17.92
C ASN A 2 -52.95 -21.02 -16.48
N SER A 3 -52.20 -22.01 -16.02
CA SER A 3 -51.65 -22.06 -14.67
C SER A 3 -50.65 -20.90 -14.45
N PRO A 4 -50.79 -20.11 -13.37
CA PRO A 4 -49.89 -18.99 -13.06
C PRO A 4 -48.44 -19.40 -12.75
N GLY A 5 -48.16 -20.70 -12.56
CA GLY A 5 -46.82 -21.21 -12.27
C GLY A 5 -45.81 -21.18 -13.43
N ASN A 6 -46.26 -21.11 -14.70
CA ASN A 6 -45.37 -21.14 -15.86
C ASN A 6 -44.66 -19.79 -16.11
N ALA A 7 -45.33 -18.67 -15.82
CA ALA A 7 -44.75 -17.34 -16.03
C ALA A 7 -43.51 -17.10 -15.16
N GLY A 8 -43.59 -17.44 -13.86
CA GLY A 8 -42.45 -17.31 -12.94
C GLY A 8 -41.25 -18.18 -13.31
N THR A 9 -41.48 -19.41 -13.78
CA THR A 9 -40.40 -20.28 -14.25
C THR A 9 -39.75 -19.77 -15.53
N ALA A 10 -40.54 -19.28 -16.49
CA ALA A 10 -40.03 -18.74 -17.75
C ALA A 10 -39.16 -17.49 -17.54
N ASP A 11 -39.51 -16.62 -16.58
CA ASP A 11 -38.74 -15.44 -16.22
C ASP A 11 -37.41 -15.79 -15.53
N ILE A 12 -37.39 -16.79 -14.64
CA ILE A 12 -36.16 -17.27 -14.01
C ILE A 12 -35.22 -17.88 -15.06
N THR A 13 -35.73 -18.73 -15.95
CA THR A 13 -34.92 -19.33 -17.02
C THR A 13 -34.32 -18.25 -17.93
N ARG A 14 -35.10 -17.23 -18.30
CA ARG A 14 -34.61 -16.11 -19.12
C ARG A 14 -33.48 -15.35 -18.40
N LYS A 15 -33.66 -15.00 -17.12
CA LYS A 15 -32.65 -14.30 -16.32
C LYS A 15 -31.37 -15.13 -16.17
N ALA A 16 -31.49 -16.44 -15.96
CA ALA A 16 -30.36 -17.34 -15.85
C ALA A 16 -29.55 -17.42 -17.16
N GLU A 17 -30.20 -17.50 -18.32
CA GLU A 17 -29.51 -17.51 -19.62
C GLU A 17 -28.78 -16.19 -19.92
N VAL A 18 -29.39 -15.05 -19.56
CA VAL A 18 -28.74 -13.74 -19.68
C VAL A 18 -27.50 -13.65 -18.78
N ALA A 19 -27.62 -14.03 -17.51
CA ALA A 19 -26.49 -14.03 -16.58
C ALA A 19 -25.36 -14.97 -17.05
N LYS A 20 -25.71 -16.16 -17.55
CA LYS A 20 -24.75 -17.11 -18.12
C LYS A 20 -24.00 -16.51 -19.32
N ALA A 21 -24.70 -15.83 -20.23
CA ALA A 21 -24.07 -15.16 -21.37
C ALA A 21 -23.11 -14.04 -20.91
N GLN A 22 -23.52 -13.23 -19.94
CA GLN A 22 -22.70 -12.17 -19.34
C GLN A 22 -21.45 -12.73 -18.66
N LEU A 23 -21.58 -13.81 -17.88
CA LEU A 23 -20.42 -14.46 -17.25
C LEU A 23 -19.42 -15.02 -18.26
N ARG A 24 -19.89 -15.59 -19.39
CA ARG A 24 -18.99 -16.10 -20.42
C ARG A 24 -18.18 -15.00 -21.12
N GLN A 25 -18.71 -13.79 -21.17
CA GLN A 25 -18.05 -12.63 -21.76
C GLN A 25 -17.30 -11.77 -20.73
N LEU A 26 -17.47 -12.09 -19.44
CA LEU A 26 -16.87 -11.32 -18.36
C LEU A 26 -15.34 -11.46 -18.39
N SER A 27 -14.70 -10.30 -18.51
CA SER A 27 -13.26 -10.16 -18.33
C SER A 27 -12.99 -8.87 -17.57
N ALA A 28 -12.06 -8.93 -16.62
CA ALA A 28 -11.58 -7.77 -15.89
C ALA A 28 -10.18 -7.43 -16.38
N THR A 29 -10.00 -6.22 -16.89
CA THR A 29 -8.70 -5.70 -17.33
C THR A 29 -8.28 -4.56 -16.42
N LEU A 30 -7.08 -4.67 -15.83
CA LEU A 30 -6.49 -3.66 -14.98
C LEU A 30 -5.04 -3.41 -15.34
N SER A 31 -4.59 -2.17 -15.11
CA SER A 31 -3.18 -1.80 -15.20
C SER A 31 -2.59 -1.54 -13.81
N SER A 32 -1.30 -1.76 -13.68
CA SER A 32 -0.52 -1.31 -12.54
C SER A 32 -0.50 0.22 -12.48
N ALA A 33 -0.40 0.79 -11.28
CA ALA A 33 -0.48 2.25 -11.08
C ALA A 33 0.64 3.02 -11.80
N ASP A 34 1.78 2.38 -11.98
CA ASP A 34 2.95 2.87 -12.71
C ASP A 34 2.90 2.59 -14.22
N GLY A 35 1.86 1.92 -14.73
CA GLY A 35 1.72 1.57 -16.14
C GLY A 35 2.72 0.53 -16.64
N ALA A 36 3.38 -0.20 -15.72
CA ALA A 36 4.33 -1.24 -16.06
C ALA A 36 3.67 -2.51 -16.63
N ALA A 37 2.50 -2.89 -16.12
CA ALA A 37 1.81 -4.11 -16.55
C ALA A 37 0.30 -3.90 -16.68
N THR A 38 -0.31 -4.50 -17.70
CA THR A 38 -1.75 -4.64 -17.87
C THR A 38 -2.12 -6.12 -17.85
N VAL A 39 -3.05 -6.47 -16.98
CA VAL A 39 -3.53 -7.83 -16.74
C VAL A 39 -5.00 -7.93 -17.11
N THR A 40 -5.36 -8.94 -17.89
CA THR A 40 -6.75 -9.33 -18.14
C THR A 40 -7.01 -10.71 -17.57
N VAL A 41 -8.03 -10.84 -16.75
CA VAL A 41 -8.52 -12.11 -16.20
C VAL A 41 -9.95 -12.40 -16.66
N ASN A 42 -10.33 -13.68 -16.69
CA ASN A 42 -11.71 -14.09 -16.96
C ASN A 42 -12.57 -14.12 -15.69
N ALA A 43 -13.85 -14.48 -15.85
CA ALA A 43 -14.77 -14.70 -14.73
C ALA A 43 -14.23 -15.68 -13.66
N SER A 44 -13.49 -16.71 -14.03
CA SER A 44 -12.92 -17.67 -13.06
C SER A 44 -11.66 -17.14 -12.35
N GLY A 45 -11.22 -15.91 -12.64
CA GLY A 45 -9.96 -15.36 -12.15
C GLY A 45 -8.71 -15.86 -12.88
N ALA A 46 -8.86 -16.68 -13.93
CA ALA A 46 -7.74 -17.16 -14.72
C ALA A 46 -7.17 -16.03 -15.59
N LEU A 47 -5.84 -15.92 -15.60
CA LEU A 47 -5.11 -14.96 -16.43
C LEU A 47 -5.31 -15.28 -17.92
N GLN A 48 -5.89 -14.35 -18.67
CA GLN A 48 -6.07 -14.47 -20.12
C GLN A 48 -5.04 -13.69 -20.91
N LYS A 49 -4.63 -12.52 -20.41
CA LYS A 49 -3.66 -11.66 -21.10
C LYS A 49 -2.79 -10.93 -20.09
N LEU A 50 -1.51 -10.82 -20.44
CA LEU A 50 -0.54 -9.96 -19.77
C LEU A 50 0.18 -9.14 -20.85
N ALA A 51 0.23 -7.83 -20.66
CA ALA A 51 0.99 -6.91 -21.51
C ALA A 51 1.88 -6.03 -20.64
N PHE A 52 3.10 -5.77 -21.10
CA PHE A 52 4.03 -4.87 -20.42
C PHE A 52 4.05 -3.52 -21.11
N GLY A 53 3.92 -2.45 -20.32
CA GLY A 53 4.04 -1.08 -20.77
C GLY A 53 5.50 -0.60 -20.82
N PRO A 54 5.74 0.63 -21.28
CA PRO A 54 7.09 1.19 -21.40
C PRO A 54 7.84 1.22 -20.05
N LYS A 55 7.12 1.47 -18.95
CA LYS A 55 7.64 1.50 -17.58
C LYS A 55 8.22 0.16 -17.11
N ALA A 56 7.82 -0.97 -17.69
CA ALA A 56 8.35 -2.28 -17.31
C ALA A 56 9.85 -2.43 -17.55
N ARG A 57 10.40 -1.70 -18.55
CA ARG A 57 11.83 -1.74 -18.88
C ARG A 57 12.71 -0.95 -17.92
N GLU A 58 12.10 -0.01 -17.18
CA GLU A 58 12.79 0.86 -16.24
C GLU A 58 12.80 0.28 -14.82
N LEU A 59 11.98 -0.74 -14.57
CA LEU A 59 11.82 -1.34 -13.25
C LEU A 59 12.78 -2.53 -13.05
N PRO A 60 13.34 -2.69 -11.83
CA PRO A 60 13.97 -3.95 -11.44
C PRO A 60 12.97 -5.11 -11.55
N LEU A 61 13.45 -6.29 -11.95
CA LEU A 61 12.59 -7.47 -12.19
C LEU A 61 11.75 -7.85 -10.95
N ASP A 62 12.32 -7.74 -9.75
CA ASP A 62 11.60 -8.04 -8.50
C ASP A 62 10.41 -7.10 -8.27
N ARG A 63 10.59 -5.81 -8.61
CA ARG A 63 9.53 -4.79 -8.51
C ARG A 63 8.46 -5.00 -9.59
N LEU A 64 8.87 -5.37 -10.79
CA LEU A 64 7.94 -5.70 -11.86
C LEU A 64 7.10 -6.93 -11.51
N ALA A 65 7.72 -7.99 -10.97
CA ALA A 65 7.02 -9.19 -10.52
C ALA A 65 5.98 -8.86 -9.43
N ALA A 66 6.36 -8.07 -8.43
CA ALA A 66 5.45 -7.61 -7.39
C ALA A 66 4.28 -6.80 -7.97
N ALA A 67 4.55 -5.89 -8.91
CA ALA A 67 3.51 -5.08 -9.56
C ALA A 67 2.54 -5.93 -10.38
N VAL A 68 3.02 -6.95 -11.11
CA VAL A 68 2.18 -7.88 -11.87
C VAL A 68 1.28 -8.68 -10.93
N VAL A 69 1.83 -9.26 -9.87
CA VAL A 69 1.06 -10.07 -8.90
C VAL A 69 -0.01 -9.22 -8.22
N ALA A 70 0.35 -8.02 -7.74
CA ALA A 70 -0.61 -7.11 -7.13
C ALA A 70 -1.73 -6.68 -8.12
N THR A 71 -1.39 -6.47 -9.39
CA THR A 71 -2.37 -6.13 -10.43
C THR A 71 -3.27 -7.31 -10.77
N ALA A 72 -2.73 -8.52 -10.82
CA ALA A 72 -3.51 -9.74 -11.04
C ALA A 72 -4.49 -10.02 -9.89
N GLN A 73 -4.06 -9.86 -8.64
CA GLN A 73 -4.93 -9.99 -7.46
C GLN A 73 -6.08 -8.98 -7.49
N ARG A 74 -5.78 -7.72 -7.82
CA ARG A 74 -6.80 -6.67 -8.01
C ARG A 74 -7.77 -7.02 -9.14
N ALA A 75 -7.28 -7.56 -10.25
CA ALA A 75 -8.11 -7.94 -11.40
C ALA A 75 -9.05 -9.10 -11.04
N GLN A 76 -8.54 -10.10 -10.30
CA GLN A 76 -9.33 -11.20 -9.78
C GLN A 76 -10.42 -10.71 -8.81
N ALA A 77 -10.08 -9.77 -7.92
CA ALA A 77 -11.04 -9.14 -7.00
C ALA A 77 -12.19 -8.47 -7.75
N GLN A 78 -11.85 -7.73 -8.81
CA GLN A 78 -12.83 -7.02 -9.63
C GLN A 78 -13.72 -8.02 -10.40
N ALA A 79 -13.14 -9.08 -10.95
CA ALA A 79 -13.90 -10.14 -11.62
C ALA A 79 -14.91 -10.79 -10.65
N ALA A 80 -14.48 -11.16 -9.44
CA ALA A 80 -15.34 -11.71 -8.40
C ALA A 80 -16.54 -10.79 -8.10
N ARG A 81 -16.29 -9.50 -7.86
CA ARG A 81 -17.35 -8.51 -7.62
C ARG A 81 -18.34 -8.41 -8.78
N GLN A 82 -17.86 -8.48 -10.01
CA GLN A 82 -18.73 -8.43 -11.20
C GLN A 82 -19.59 -9.70 -11.33
N ILE A 83 -19.07 -10.88 -10.99
CA ILE A 83 -19.84 -12.13 -10.97
C ILE A 83 -20.98 -12.02 -9.97
N THR A 84 -20.70 -11.56 -8.75
CA THR A 84 -21.70 -11.34 -7.70
C THR A 84 -22.79 -10.37 -8.17
N ALA A 85 -22.42 -9.28 -8.83
CA ALA A 85 -23.37 -8.31 -9.39
C ALA A 85 -24.26 -8.89 -10.51
N ILE A 86 -23.71 -9.76 -11.36
CA ILE A 86 -24.44 -10.45 -12.43
C ILE A 86 -25.41 -11.49 -11.86
N MET A 87 -25.01 -12.20 -10.80
CA MET A 87 -25.80 -13.28 -10.21
C MET A 87 -26.87 -12.81 -9.22
N ALA A 88 -26.65 -11.70 -8.52
CA ALA A 88 -27.62 -11.12 -7.57
C ALA A 88 -29.08 -11.04 -8.09
N PRO A 89 -29.38 -10.56 -9.33
CA PRO A 89 -30.75 -10.51 -9.84
C PRO A 89 -31.38 -11.86 -10.21
N VAL A 90 -30.59 -12.94 -10.29
CA VAL A 90 -31.05 -14.29 -10.67
C VAL A 90 -31.36 -15.12 -9.45
N ILE A 91 -30.42 -15.18 -8.49
CA ILE A 91 -30.51 -16.04 -7.31
C ILE A 91 -30.99 -15.29 -6.06
N GLY A 92 -31.00 -13.95 -6.08
CA GLY A 92 -31.37 -13.11 -4.94
C GLY A 92 -30.22 -12.94 -3.97
N THR A 93 -30.03 -11.71 -3.47
CA THR A 93 -28.85 -11.28 -2.71
C THR A 93 -28.64 -12.06 -1.40
N ASP A 94 -29.72 -12.49 -0.74
CA ASP A 94 -29.70 -13.23 0.54
C ASP A 94 -29.86 -14.76 0.38
N SER A 95 -29.61 -15.30 -0.81
CA SER A 95 -29.76 -16.74 -1.06
C SER A 95 -28.55 -17.57 -0.62
N ASP A 96 -28.78 -18.84 -0.29
CA ASP A 96 -27.70 -19.81 -0.02
C ASP A 96 -26.74 -19.93 -1.22
N ALA A 97 -27.25 -19.75 -2.44
CA ALA A 97 -26.45 -19.73 -3.66
C ALA A 97 -25.51 -18.51 -3.73
N MET A 98 -25.93 -17.34 -3.23
CA MET A 98 -25.05 -16.15 -3.13
C MET A 98 -23.97 -16.36 -2.07
N ARG A 99 -24.32 -16.93 -0.91
CA ARG A 99 -23.33 -17.26 0.13
C ARG A 99 -22.27 -18.24 -0.39
N PHE A 100 -22.69 -19.29 -1.08
CA PHE A 100 -21.77 -20.22 -1.73
C PHE A 100 -20.86 -19.51 -2.74
N LEU A 101 -21.41 -18.60 -3.55
CA LEU A 101 -20.63 -17.81 -4.52
C LEU A 101 -19.60 -16.92 -3.83
N GLU A 102 -19.96 -16.25 -2.74
CA GLU A 102 -19.04 -15.43 -1.93
C GLU A 102 -17.95 -16.27 -1.26
N GLU A 103 -18.26 -17.49 -0.83
CA GLU A 103 -17.27 -18.44 -0.29
C GLU A 103 -16.29 -18.94 -1.35
N GLN A 104 -16.73 -19.13 -2.61
CA GLN A 104 -15.85 -19.52 -3.71
C GLN A 104 -14.95 -18.38 -4.19
N PHE A 105 -15.40 -17.13 -4.04
CA PHE A 105 -14.68 -15.94 -4.44
C PHE A 105 -14.59 -14.94 -3.29
N PRO A 106 -13.84 -15.26 -2.21
CA PRO A 106 -13.65 -14.32 -1.11
C PRO A 106 -13.08 -13.03 -1.70
N ALA A 107 -13.72 -11.90 -1.39
CA ALA A 107 -13.19 -10.61 -1.78
C ALA A 107 -11.78 -10.52 -1.19
N PRO A 108 -10.71 -10.45 -2.01
CA PRO A 108 -9.39 -10.26 -1.46
C PRO A 108 -9.42 -8.93 -0.70
N GLU A 109 -8.90 -8.95 0.53
CA GLU A 109 -8.49 -7.74 1.22
C GLU A 109 -7.48 -7.07 0.30
N LEU A 110 -7.95 -6.17 -0.57
CA LEU A 110 -7.07 -5.30 -1.29
C LEU A 110 -6.36 -4.52 -0.20
N PRO A 111 -5.03 -4.63 -0.07
CA PRO A 111 -4.32 -3.66 0.73
C PRO A 111 -4.75 -2.32 0.15
N GLU A 112 -5.41 -1.49 0.97
CA GLU A 112 -5.56 -0.09 0.61
C GLU A 112 -4.19 0.35 0.14
N GLU A 113 -4.14 0.87 -1.08
CA GLU A 113 -2.91 1.34 -1.70
C GLU A 113 -2.49 2.54 -0.88
N GLN A 114 -1.88 2.26 0.28
CA GLN A 114 -1.28 3.21 1.17
C GLN A 114 -0.24 3.84 0.24
N PRO A 115 -0.42 5.11 -0.16
CA PRO A 115 0.53 5.76 -1.04
C PRO A 115 1.86 5.51 -0.36
N ALA A 116 2.77 4.81 -1.06
CA ALA A 116 4.06 4.49 -0.49
C ALA A 116 4.62 5.82 -0.01
N ALA A 117 4.56 6.05 1.31
CA ALA A 117 5.22 7.18 1.92
C ALA A 117 6.63 7.12 1.35
N PRO A 118 7.20 8.23 0.85
CA PRO A 118 8.53 8.21 0.28
C PRO A 118 9.38 7.43 1.27
N GLN A 119 9.81 6.24 0.86
CA GLN A 119 10.77 5.50 1.64
C GLN A 119 11.99 6.39 1.50
N GLU A 120 12.13 7.32 2.45
CA GLU A 120 13.41 7.95 2.73
C GLU A 120 14.34 6.77 2.72
N ARG A 121 15.16 6.72 1.68
CA ARG A 121 16.11 5.65 1.46
C ARG A 121 16.96 5.68 2.70
N ARG A 122 16.61 4.88 3.70
CA ARG A 122 17.51 4.56 4.77
C ARG A 122 18.51 3.69 4.07
N PHE A 123 19.53 4.35 3.54
CA PHE A 123 20.80 3.74 3.22
C PHE A 123 21.19 3.02 4.50
N VAL A 124 20.85 1.74 4.58
CA VAL A 124 21.54 0.84 5.49
C VAL A 124 22.90 0.71 4.82
N VAL A 125 23.80 1.63 5.16
CA VAL A 125 25.22 1.39 4.97
C VAL A 125 25.46 0.15 5.81
N ASN A 126 25.71 -0.97 5.13
CA ASN A 126 26.20 -2.20 5.74
C ASN A 126 27.20 -1.81 6.84
N GLU A 127 26.92 -2.19 8.08
CA GLU A 127 27.72 -1.88 9.26
C GLU A 127 29.03 -2.70 9.29
N GLU A 128 29.62 -2.93 8.11
CA GLU A 128 30.93 -3.57 7.90
C GLU A 128 31.94 -2.61 7.23
N GLN A 129 31.61 -1.32 7.16
CA GLN A 129 32.63 -0.28 7.01
C GLN A 129 32.58 0.63 8.23
N ALA A 130 33.17 0.15 9.32
CA ALA A 130 33.67 1.04 10.36
C ALA A 130 34.63 2.03 9.68
N ALA A 131 34.22 3.30 9.57
CA ALA A 131 35.15 4.36 9.24
C ALA A 131 36.32 4.28 10.25
N PRO A 132 37.59 4.40 9.81
CA PRO A 132 38.69 4.44 10.76
C PRO A 132 38.44 5.60 11.74
N PRO A 133 38.74 5.43 13.05
CA PRO A 133 38.55 6.51 14.01
C PRO A 133 39.34 7.75 13.57
N PRO A 134 38.85 8.97 13.83
CA PRO A 134 39.58 10.18 13.49
C PRO A 134 40.94 10.20 14.21
N PRO A 135 42.01 10.73 13.58
CA PRO A 135 43.31 10.80 14.22
C PRO A 135 43.25 11.62 15.52
N PRO A 136 44.07 11.29 16.54
CA PRO A 136 44.09 12.03 17.78
C PRO A 136 44.46 13.50 17.54
N ARG A 137 43.71 14.43 18.14
CA ARG A 137 44.02 15.86 18.08
C ARG A 137 45.34 16.13 18.82
N PRO A 138 46.24 16.98 18.29
CA PRO A 138 47.46 17.36 18.98
C PRO A 138 47.13 18.08 20.30
N PRO A 139 47.97 17.95 21.34
CA PRO A 139 47.72 18.58 22.64
C PRO A 139 47.70 20.10 22.51
N ALA A 140 46.72 20.74 23.17
CA ALA A 140 46.63 22.19 23.23
C ALA A 140 47.79 22.78 24.07
N PRO A 141 48.32 23.96 23.72
CA PRO A 141 49.37 24.61 24.50
C PRO A 141 48.88 24.99 25.91
N PRO A 142 49.78 25.01 26.92
CA PRO A 142 49.40 25.32 28.29
C PRO A 142 48.88 26.76 28.40
N ARG A 143 47.73 26.92 29.05
CA ARG A 143 47.18 28.24 29.36
C ARG A 143 48.05 28.91 30.44
N PRO A 144 48.30 30.23 30.36
CA PRO A 144 49.05 30.95 31.39
C PRO A 144 48.28 30.93 32.73
N PRO A 145 49.01 30.93 33.87
CA PRO A 145 48.39 30.91 35.19
C PRO A 145 47.61 32.20 35.44
N ARG A 146 46.41 32.06 36.02
CA ARG A 146 45.64 33.20 36.53
C ARG A 146 46.36 33.76 37.76
N PRO A 147 46.44 35.09 37.94
CA PRO A 147 46.99 35.67 39.16
C PRO A 147 46.11 35.33 40.37
N PRO A 148 46.71 35.09 41.54
CA PRO A 148 45.97 34.84 42.78
C PRO A 148 45.29 36.13 43.23
N VAL A 149 44.00 36.02 43.56
CA VAL A 149 43.32 37.04 44.36
C VAL A 149 43.55 36.62 45.82
N ASP A 150 44.47 37.29 46.49
CA ASP A 150 44.76 37.05 47.90
C ASP A 150 43.73 37.79 48.77
N GLY A 151 43.33 37.15 49.85
CA GLY A 151 42.29 37.62 50.77
C GLY A 151 42.75 38.77 51.65
N GLY A 152 41.78 39.55 52.12
CA GLY A 152 42.02 40.67 53.05
C GLY A 152 40.71 41.28 53.55
N ASP A 153 40.17 40.65 54.59
CA ASP A 153 39.63 41.24 55.82
C ASP A 153 38.41 42.19 55.79
N GLU A 154 37.49 41.83 56.68
CA GLU A 154 36.46 42.63 57.35
C GLU A 154 36.82 44.12 57.54
N GLU A 155 35.90 45.05 57.26
CA GLU A 155 35.36 45.97 58.28
C GLU A 155 34.26 46.87 57.68
N PHE A 156 33.04 46.62 58.18
CA PHE A 156 31.94 47.58 58.18
C PHE A 156 32.41 48.88 58.82
N GLY A 157 32.33 50.00 58.10
CA GLY A 157 32.69 51.25 58.76
C GLY A 157 32.54 52.51 57.93
N SER A 158 31.31 52.84 57.53
CA SER A 158 30.86 54.23 57.35
C SER A 158 31.71 55.00 56.30
N PHE A 159 31.47 56.20 55.78
CA PHE A 159 30.88 57.39 56.28
C PHE A 159 30.45 58.17 55.03
N MET A 160 29.23 58.71 55.08
CA MET A 160 28.88 60.03 54.57
C MET A 160 29.11 60.31 53.07
N ARG A 161 28.02 60.39 52.32
CA ARG A 161 27.30 61.65 52.00
C ARG A 161 27.86 62.32 50.74
N ARG A 162 26.92 62.48 49.81
CA ARG A 162 26.56 63.70 49.08
C ARG A 162 27.57 64.33 48.14
N ASP A 163 27.02 64.55 46.94
CA ASP A 163 27.03 65.77 46.13
C ASP A 163 28.45 66.24 45.72
N TRP A 164 28.75 66.42 44.44
CA TRP A 164 28.09 67.28 43.47
C TRP A 164 28.37 66.82 42.03
#